data_AF-A0A521ZIU8-F1
#
_entry.id   AF-A0A521ZIU8-F1
#
_cell.length_a   1.000
_cell.length_b   1.000
_cell.length_c   1.000
_cell.angle_alpha   90.00
_cell.angle_beta   90.00
_cell.angle_gamma   90.00
#
_symmetry.space_group_name_H-M   'P 1'
#
loop_
_entity.id
_entity.type
_entity.pdbx_description
1 polymer ?
#
loop_
_entity_poly.entity_id
_entity_poly.type
_entity_poly.pdbx_seq_one_letter_code
_entity_poly.pdbx_strand_id
1 'polypeptide(L)'
;MKDNQTKPLQAVLHGMDGRTYKTMVMYFQGPCKGAAVVVEDIDAEVDIIDADFAAGREALNKIKAKGMLRPVIVLSREDARLENVIYVEKPIRLSVMLAAFAEAKSIIETKGLTKPLPASTTAAEAVNPVKTEGGAATKKQQLDSDERKKTAKHKTAMQLDESGFSTFIGIVPGIDFNDKEQVLKASYSPKNYFQGYVLSA
;
A
#
# COMPACT_ATOMS: atom_id res chain seq x y z
N MET A 1 -31.23 -7.24 -15.09
CA MET A 1 -30.35 -6.12 -15.52
C MET A 1 -28.92 -6.63 -15.39
N LYS A 2 -28.13 -6.61 -16.47
CA LYS A 2 -26.73 -7.06 -16.43
C LYS A 2 -25.91 -5.92 -15.84
N ASP A 3 -25.34 -6.12 -14.67
CA ASP A 3 -24.36 -5.21 -14.10
C ASP A 3 -23.15 -5.20 -15.05
N ASN A 4 -23.00 -4.12 -15.82
CA ASN A 4 -21.75 -3.81 -16.49
C ASN A 4 -20.73 -3.52 -15.37
N GLN A 5 -20.07 -4.57 -14.89
CA GLN A 5 -18.98 -4.44 -13.94
C GLN A 5 -17.84 -3.70 -14.62
N THR A 6 -17.85 -2.37 -14.46
CA THR A 6 -16.74 -1.51 -14.82
C THR A 6 -15.56 -1.91 -13.94
N LYS A 7 -14.38 -2.07 -14.56
CA LYS A 7 -13.15 -2.42 -13.85
C LYS A 7 -12.94 -1.47 -12.65
N PRO A 8 -12.61 -1.97 -11.45
CA PRO A 8 -12.24 -1.13 -10.32
C PRO A 8 -11.02 -0.27 -10.65
N LEU A 9 -11.02 0.99 -10.21
CA LEU A 9 -9.90 1.91 -10.38
C LEU A 9 -8.68 1.40 -9.60
N GLN A 10 -7.52 1.30 -10.24
CA GLN A 10 -6.30 0.84 -9.59
C GLN A 10 -5.62 2.01 -8.86
N ALA A 11 -5.61 1.99 -7.53
CA ALA A 11 -5.10 3.10 -6.71
C ALA A 11 -3.82 2.72 -5.96
N VAL A 12 -2.88 3.65 -5.86
CA VAL A 12 -1.76 3.58 -4.91
C VAL A 12 -1.97 4.60 -3.80
N LEU A 13 -1.58 4.23 -2.58
CA LEU A 13 -1.70 5.08 -1.40
C LEU A 13 -0.33 5.63 -1.00
N HIS A 14 -0.23 6.93 -0.80
CA HIS A 14 1.01 7.61 -0.39
C HIS A 14 0.84 8.43 0.87
N GLY A 15 1.95 8.60 1.60
CA GLY A 15 2.00 9.52 2.74
C GLY A 15 1.26 9.07 3.98
N MET A 16 0.84 7.79 4.02
CA MET A 16 0.08 7.22 5.13
C MET A 16 1.00 6.43 6.05
N ASP A 17 0.79 6.55 7.36
CA ASP A 17 1.39 5.62 8.32
C ASP A 17 0.75 4.22 8.19
N GLY A 18 1.35 3.22 8.85
CA GLY A 18 0.90 1.83 8.72
C GLY A 18 -0.56 1.61 9.17
N ARG A 19 -1.05 2.41 10.12
CA ARG A 19 -2.44 2.33 10.61
C ARG A 19 -3.41 2.93 9.59
N THR A 20 -3.12 4.12 9.10
CA THR A 20 -3.92 4.86 8.12
C THR A 20 -3.98 4.10 6.80
N TYR A 21 -2.84 3.56 6.36
CA TYR A 21 -2.77 2.70 5.18
C TYR A 21 -3.72 1.50 5.30
N LYS A 22 -3.62 0.72 6.40
CA LYS A 22 -4.50 -0.42 6.65
C LYS A 22 -5.98 -0.01 6.70
N THR A 23 -6.26 1.14 7.31
CA THR A 23 -7.62 1.67 7.41
C THR A 23 -8.18 2.00 6.03
N MET A 24 -7.38 2.60 5.13
CA MET A 24 -7.80 2.84 3.75
C MET A 24 -7.94 1.58 2.92
N VAL A 25 -7.05 0.60 3.09
CA VAL A 25 -7.22 -0.71 2.43
C VAL A 25 -8.55 -1.34 2.84
N MET A 26 -8.89 -1.35 4.13
CA MET A 26 -10.18 -1.87 4.61
C MET A 26 -11.36 -1.03 4.10
N TYR A 27 -11.23 0.30 4.04
CA TYR A 27 -12.26 1.18 3.49
C TYR A 27 -12.55 0.87 2.01
N PHE A 28 -11.51 0.52 1.24
CA PHE A 28 -11.64 0.17 -0.18
C PHE A 28 -12.26 -1.22 -0.37
N GLN A 29 -11.98 -2.15 0.54
CA GLN A 29 -12.55 -3.50 0.53
C GLN A 29 -13.99 -3.55 1.04
N GLY A 30 -14.39 -2.59 1.88
CA GLY A 30 -15.74 -2.47 2.44
C GLY A 30 -16.56 -1.39 1.73
N PRO A 31 -16.68 -0.17 2.29
CA PRO A 31 -17.51 0.90 1.74
C PRO A 31 -17.33 1.19 0.24
N CYS A 32 -16.10 1.17 -0.28
CA CYS A 32 -15.83 1.44 -1.70
C CYS A 32 -15.66 0.18 -2.57
N LYS A 33 -16.16 -0.97 -2.12
CA LYS A 33 -15.99 -2.24 -2.82
C LYS A 33 -16.44 -2.15 -4.28
N GLY A 34 -15.56 -2.58 -5.18
CA GLY A 34 -15.81 -2.58 -6.63
C GLY A 34 -15.54 -1.24 -7.33
N ALA A 35 -15.46 -0.12 -6.60
CA ALA A 35 -15.14 1.17 -7.18
C ALA A 35 -13.63 1.35 -7.42
N ALA A 36 -12.81 0.94 -6.44
CA ALA A 36 -11.36 1.04 -6.47
C ALA A 36 -10.69 -0.15 -5.73
N VAL A 37 -9.43 -0.42 -6.07
CA VAL A 37 -8.59 -1.43 -5.41
C VAL A 37 -7.19 -0.88 -5.20
N VAL A 38 -6.58 -1.18 -4.04
CA VAL A 38 -5.21 -0.78 -3.74
C VAL A 38 -4.23 -1.73 -4.43
N VAL A 39 -3.29 -1.19 -5.19
CA VAL A 39 -2.25 -1.93 -5.94
C VAL A 39 -0.87 -1.34 -5.67
N GLU A 40 0.17 -1.99 -6.22
CA GLU A 40 1.52 -1.44 -6.25
C GLU A 40 1.64 -0.23 -7.19
N ASP A 41 2.63 0.62 -6.95
CA ASP A 41 2.84 1.89 -7.66
C ASP A 41 2.89 1.72 -9.20
N ILE A 42 3.54 0.65 -9.67
CA ILE A 42 3.70 0.35 -11.09
C ILE A 42 2.38 0.04 -11.81
N ASP A 43 1.38 -0.45 -11.07
CA ASP A 43 0.08 -0.83 -11.62
C ASP A 43 -1.00 0.21 -11.38
N ALA A 44 -0.71 1.26 -10.62
CA ALA A 44 -1.73 2.24 -10.28
C ALA A 44 -2.08 3.18 -11.45
N GLU A 45 -3.38 3.44 -11.55
CA GLU A 45 -4.04 4.39 -12.44
C GLU A 45 -4.31 5.74 -11.72
N VAL A 46 -4.33 5.77 -10.39
CA VAL A 46 -4.53 6.98 -9.58
C VAL A 46 -3.61 7.00 -8.35
N ASP A 47 -3.09 8.17 -8.01
CA ASP A 47 -2.40 8.42 -6.74
C ASP A 47 -3.37 8.94 -5.69
N ILE A 48 -3.36 8.39 -4.48
CA ILE A 48 -4.16 8.88 -3.36
C ILE A 48 -3.23 9.24 -2.21
N ILE A 49 -3.29 10.49 -1.76
CA ILE A 49 -2.31 11.05 -0.82
C ILE A 49 -3.02 11.61 0.39
N ASP A 50 -2.58 11.20 1.58
CA ASP A 50 -2.97 11.86 2.83
C ASP A 50 -2.06 13.08 3.08
N ALA A 51 -2.55 14.29 2.79
CA ALA A 51 -1.75 15.51 2.89
C ALA A 51 -1.75 16.17 4.29
N ASP A 52 -2.44 15.60 5.28
CA ASP A 52 -2.42 16.14 6.65
C ASP A 52 -1.09 15.84 7.37
N PHE A 53 -0.37 14.81 6.89
CA PHE A 53 0.92 14.39 7.46
C PHE A 53 2.10 14.85 6.59
N ALA A 54 3.27 15.02 7.24
CA ALA A 54 4.50 15.44 6.57
C ALA A 54 4.86 14.52 5.38
N ALA A 55 4.73 13.20 5.58
CA ALA A 55 5.03 12.20 4.55
C ALA A 55 4.17 12.36 3.28
N GLY A 56 2.89 12.72 3.41
CA GLY A 56 2.04 12.94 2.24
C GLY A 56 2.27 14.27 1.56
N ARG A 57 2.58 15.33 2.30
CA ARG A 57 3.04 16.59 1.68
C ARG A 57 4.32 16.39 0.89
N GLU A 58 5.27 15.62 1.42
CA GLU A 58 6.47 15.23 0.70
C GLU A 58 6.15 14.39 -0.56
N ALA A 59 5.26 13.41 -0.45
CA ALA A 59 4.86 12.57 -1.59
C ALA A 59 4.20 13.41 -2.70
N LEU A 60 3.30 14.32 -2.33
CA LEU A 60 2.65 15.24 -3.26
C LEU A 60 3.67 16.14 -3.97
N ASN A 61 4.64 16.69 -3.23
CA ASN A 61 5.69 17.51 -3.81
C ASN A 61 6.59 16.70 -4.76
N LYS A 62 6.92 15.45 -4.41
CA LYS A 62 7.68 14.54 -5.29
C LYS A 62 6.92 14.23 -6.58
N ILE A 63 5.61 13.99 -6.50
CA ILE A 63 4.76 13.72 -7.67
C ILE A 63 4.65 14.97 -8.54
N LYS A 64 4.44 16.14 -7.95
CA LYS A 64 4.42 17.43 -8.69
C LYS A 64 5.75 17.69 -9.40
N ALA A 65 6.87 17.48 -8.72
CA ALA A 65 8.20 17.70 -9.31
C ALA A 65 8.51 16.77 -10.49
N LYS A 66 7.96 15.55 -10.48
CA LYS A 66 8.09 14.58 -11.58
C LYS A 66 7.13 14.83 -12.75
N GLY A 67 6.17 15.75 -12.57
CA GLY A 67 5.01 15.87 -13.44
C GLY A 67 3.94 14.83 -13.06
N MET A 68 2.70 15.28 -12.93
CA MET A 68 1.57 14.41 -12.62
C MET A 68 1.22 13.56 -13.85
N LEU A 69 1.69 12.32 -13.87
CA LEU A 69 1.47 11.36 -14.97
C LEU A 69 0.08 10.71 -14.94
N ARG A 70 -0.60 10.78 -13.80
CA ARG A 70 -1.94 10.24 -13.57
C ARG A 70 -2.69 11.13 -12.58
N PRO A 71 -4.03 11.02 -12.49
CA PRO A 71 -4.79 11.84 -11.56
C PRO A 71 -4.32 11.62 -10.11
N VAL A 72 -4.39 12.69 -9.33
CA VAL A 72 -4.03 12.66 -7.91
C VAL A 72 -5.27 13.04 -7.10
N ILE A 73 -5.66 12.19 -6.17
CA ILE A 73 -6.67 12.45 -5.15
C ILE A 73 -5.95 12.83 -3.87
N VAL A 74 -6.24 14.02 -3.32
CA VAL A 74 -5.67 14.47 -2.05
C VAL A 74 -6.74 14.42 -0.96
N LEU A 75 -6.40 13.73 0.13
CA LEU A 75 -7.19 13.65 1.35
C LEU A 75 -6.60 14.64 2.36
N SER A 76 -7.38 15.65 2.77
CA SER A 76 -6.90 16.69 3.69
C SER A 76 -8.05 17.31 4.47
N ARG A 77 -7.73 17.92 5.61
CA ARG A 77 -8.66 18.76 6.38
C ARG A 77 -8.75 20.19 5.84
N GLU A 78 -7.69 20.66 5.21
CA GLU A 78 -7.60 22.02 4.66
C GLU A 78 -7.86 22.00 3.16
N ASP A 79 -8.74 22.89 2.67
CA ASP A 79 -9.04 23.08 1.24
C ASP A 79 -7.79 23.57 0.52
N ALA A 80 -6.95 22.61 0.12
CA ALA A 80 -5.83 22.83 -0.74
C ALA A 80 -6.36 22.79 -2.17
N ARG A 81 -6.89 23.94 -2.65
CA ARG A 81 -7.23 24.15 -4.07
C ARG A 81 -5.99 24.13 -4.92
N LEU A 82 -5.47 22.93 -5.14
CA LEU A 82 -4.31 22.67 -5.96
C LEU A 82 -4.79 22.42 -7.38
N GLU A 83 -4.19 23.10 -8.33
CA GLU A 83 -4.47 22.86 -9.74
C GLU A 83 -4.17 21.41 -10.12
N ASN A 84 -5.06 20.81 -10.92
CA ASN A 84 -4.95 19.44 -11.43
C ASN A 84 -4.94 18.33 -10.36
N VAL A 85 -5.55 18.58 -9.20
CA VAL A 85 -5.73 17.60 -8.12
C VAL A 85 -7.22 17.50 -7.77
N ILE A 86 -7.69 16.28 -7.52
CA ILE A 86 -9.04 16.03 -7.02
C ILE A 86 -8.98 16.09 -5.49
N TYR A 87 -9.73 17.01 -4.90
CA TYR A 87 -9.72 17.23 -3.45
C TYR A 87 -10.83 16.45 -2.76
N VAL A 88 -10.51 15.77 -1.65
CA VAL A 88 -11.47 15.10 -0.78
C VAL A 88 -11.24 15.54 0.67
N GLU A 89 -12.24 16.22 1.23
CA GLU A 89 -12.21 16.70 2.61
C GLU A 89 -12.32 15.54 3.62
N LYS A 90 -11.60 15.64 4.73
CA LYS A 90 -11.78 14.76 5.89
C LYS A 90 -12.77 15.35 6.90
N PRO A 91 -13.69 14.55 7.48
CA PRO A 91 -13.79 13.09 7.38
C PRO A 91 -14.31 12.60 6.02
N ILE A 92 -13.70 11.52 5.52
CA ILE A 92 -13.98 10.99 4.18
C ILE A 92 -15.41 10.45 4.10
N ARG A 93 -16.26 11.11 3.33
CA ARG A 93 -17.62 10.66 3.04
C ARG A 93 -17.63 9.75 1.83
N LEU A 94 -18.42 8.67 1.91
CA LEU A 94 -18.49 7.67 0.84
C LEU A 94 -18.89 8.28 -0.51
N SER A 95 -19.94 9.11 -0.54
CA SER A 95 -20.41 9.76 -1.76
C SER A 95 -19.34 10.64 -2.41
N VAL A 96 -18.56 11.37 -1.61
CA VAL A 96 -17.49 12.24 -2.08
C VAL A 96 -16.33 11.42 -2.64
N MET A 97 -15.95 10.33 -1.98
CA MET A 97 -14.88 9.46 -2.46
C MET A 97 -15.26 8.75 -3.78
N LEU A 98 -16.51 8.30 -3.90
CA LEU A 98 -17.01 7.69 -5.14
C LEU A 98 -17.05 8.69 -6.29
N ALA A 99 -17.44 9.95 -6.01
CA ALA A 99 -17.39 11.03 -7.00
C ALA A 99 -15.94 11.31 -7.44
N ALA A 100 -14.99 11.34 -6.49
CA ALA A 100 -13.56 11.50 -6.80
C ALA A 100 -13.02 10.36 -7.68
N PHE A 101 -13.45 9.11 -7.46
CA PHE A 101 -13.08 8.00 -8.34
C PHE A 101 -13.67 8.14 -9.74
N ALA A 102 -14.93 8.58 -9.85
CA ALA A 102 -15.57 8.81 -11.15
C ALA A 102 -14.86 9.94 -11.93
N GLU A 103 -14.49 11.02 -11.23
CA GLU A 103 -13.72 12.12 -11.81
C GLU A 103 -12.33 11.65 -12.26
N ALA A 104 -11.63 10.87 -11.44
CA ALA A 104 -10.32 10.30 -11.82
C ALA A 104 -10.43 9.43 -13.09
N LYS A 105 -11.45 8.57 -13.19
CA LYS A 105 -11.70 7.76 -14.39
C LYS A 105 -11.95 8.64 -15.62
N SER A 106 -12.77 9.69 -15.49
CA SER A 106 -13.02 10.64 -16.58
C SER A 106 -11.75 11.35 -17.05
N ILE A 107 -10.86 11.75 -16.13
CA ILE A 107 -9.57 12.38 -16.48
C ILE A 107 -8.68 11.39 -17.25
N ILE A 108 -8.64 10.13 -16.83
CA ILE A 108 -7.87 9.07 -17.51
C ILE A 108 -8.38 8.87 -18.94
N GLU A 109 -9.69 8.79 -19.12
CA GLU A 109 -10.33 8.57 -20.43
C GLU A 109 -10.18 9.78 -21.37
N THR A 110 -10.31 11.00 -20.85
CA THR A 110 -10.27 12.24 -21.67
C THR A 110 -8.86 12.69 -22.02
N LYS A 111 -7.90 12.58 -21.10
CA LYS A 111 -6.52 13.04 -21.31
C LYS A 111 -5.56 11.95 -21.75
N GLY A 112 -5.99 10.69 -21.79
CA GLY A 112 -5.12 9.55 -22.13
C GLY A 112 -3.95 9.36 -21.15
N LEU A 113 -4.05 9.94 -19.94
CA LEU A 113 -3.06 9.79 -18.88
C LEU A 113 -3.10 8.35 -18.37
N THR A 114 -2.30 7.46 -18.96
CA THR A 114 -2.14 6.08 -18.49
C THR A 114 -0.68 5.64 -18.50
N LYS A 115 -0.36 4.83 -17.47
CA LYS A 115 0.85 4.07 -17.15
C LYS A 115 2.20 4.64 -17.63
N PRO A 116 3.20 4.85 -16.76
CA PRO A 116 4.58 4.86 -17.24
C PRO A 116 4.83 3.50 -17.91
N LEU A 117 4.95 3.47 -19.24
CA LEU A 117 5.22 2.25 -19.97
C LEU A 117 6.49 1.61 -19.39
N PRO A 118 6.49 0.32 -19.01
CA PRO A 118 7.74 -0.41 -18.96
C PRO A 118 8.28 -0.41 -20.38
N ALA A 119 9.52 0.05 -20.56
CA ALA A 119 10.21 -0.03 -21.84
C ALA A 119 10.30 -1.51 -22.28
N SER A 120 9.34 -1.94 -23.09
CA SER A 120 9.36 -3.22 -23.77
C SER A 120 10.11 -3.04 -25.08
N THR A 121 11.36 -3.49 -25.12
CA THR A 121 12.08 -3.66 -26.38
C THR A 121 12.09 -5.15 -26.71
N THR A 122 11.17 -5.54 -27.59
CA THR A 122 11.20 -6.81 -28.32
C THR A 122 12.16 -6.73 -29.51
N ALA A 123 12.75 -7.89 -29.80
CA ALA A 123 13.35 -8.34 -31.07
C ALA A 123 14.81 -7.96 -31.40
N ALA A 124 15.67 -8.94 -31.09
CA ALA A 124 16.76 -9.49 -31.90
C ALA A 124 17.27 -8.73 -33.13
N GLU A 125 18.57 -8.43 -33.12
CA GLU A 125 19.47 -8.78 -34.23
C GLU A 125 20.89 -8.96 -33.69
N ALA A 126 21.55 -10.03 -34.17
CA ALA A 126 22.87 -10.45 -33.75
C ALA A 126 23.91 -9.97 -34.77
N VAL A 127 24.92 -9.19 -34.34
CA VAL A 127 26.31 -9.25 -34.87
C VAL A 127 27.28 -8.67 -33.81
N ASN A 128 28.36 -9.40 -33.51
CA ASN A 128 29.50 -9.00 -32.64
C ASN A 128 30.50 -8.05 -33.38
N PRO A 129 31.72 -7.75 -32.86
CA PRO A 129 32.03 -6.74 -31.83
C PRO A 129 33.16 -5.78 -32.27
N VAL A 130 33.17 -4.50 -31.89
CA VAL A 130 34.41 -3.67 -31.96
C VAL A 130 34.50 -2.70 -30.78
N LYS A 131 35.68 -2.72 -30.13
CA LYS A 131 36.13 -1.84 -29.04
C LYS A 131 36.21 -0.37 -29.50
N THR A 132 35.92 0.59 -28.62
CA THR A 132 36.91 1.39 -27.85
C THR A 132 36.25 2.65 -27.28
N GLU A 133 36.28 2.73 -25.94
CA GLU A 133 36.36 3.89 -25.02
C GLU A 133 35.46 5.13 -25.15
N GLY A 134 34.75 5.41 -24.04
CA GLY A 134 34.41 6.77 -23.62
C GLY A 134 33.07 6.90 -22.91
N GLY A 135 33.06 6.93 -21.56
CA GLY A 135 31.97 7.58 -20.81
C GLY A 135 31.33 6.78 -19.68
N ALA A 136 31.77 7.08 -18.44
CA ALA A 136 31.04 7.02 -17.16
C ALA A 136 29.91 5.98 -17.01
N ALA A 137 30.27 4.77 -16.54
CA ALA A 137 29.31 3.75 -16.13
C ALA A 137 28.84 3.95 -14.68
N THR A 138 27.63 4.47 -14.53
CA THR A 138 26.81 4.36 -13.31
C THR A 138 26.60 2.88 -13.00
N LYS A 139 27.10 2.41 -11.85
CA LYS A 139 26.86 1.05 -11.34
C LYS A 139 25.34 0.84 -11.16
N LYS A 140 24.72 0.12 -12.11
CA LYS A 140 23.44 -0.56 -11.89
C LYS A 140 23.71 -1.66 -10.87
N GLN A 141 23.22 -1.48 -9.64
CA GLN A 141 23.10 -2.58 -8.68
C GLN A 141 22.09 -3.58 -9.26
N GLN A 142 22.60 -4.67 -9.84
CA GLN A 142 21.84 -5.90 -9.98
C GLN A 142 21.54 -6.39 -8.57
N LEU A 143 20.31 -6.13 -8.12
CA LEU A 143 19.77 -6.70 -6.90
C LEU A 143 19.68 -8.21 -7.09
N ASP A 144 20.53 -8.90 -6.34
CA ASP A 144 20.73 -10.33 -6.34
C ASP A 144 19.40 -11.05 -6.04
N SER A 145 19.09 -12.09 -6.82
CA SER A 145 17.86 -12.88 -6.67
C SER A 145 17.78 -13.53 -5.28
N ASP A 146 18.91 -13.65 -4.58
CA ASP A 146 18.97 -14.17 -3.22
C ASP A 146 18.56 -13.16 -2.13
N GLU A 147 18.56 -11.85 -2.38
CA GLU A 147 17.93 -10.88 -1.45
C GLU A 147 16.40 -10.96 -1.47
N ARG A 148 15.80 -11.41 -2.58
CA ARG A 148 14.34 -11.64 -2.69
C ARG A 148 13.85 -12.76 -1.78
N LYS A 149 14.71 -13.71 -1.41
CA LYS A 149 14.35 -14.81 -0.49
C LYS A 149 14.41 -14.38 0.98
N LYS A 150 15.12 -13.30 1.32
CA LYS A 150 15.20 -12.81 2.71
C LYS A 150 13.92 -12.12 3.18
N THR A 151 13.16 -11.51 2.27
CA THR A 151 11.86 -10.89 2.59
C THR A 151 10.70 -11.89 2.70
N ALA A 152 10.89 -13.14 2.25
CA ALA A 152 9.86 -14.17 2.34
C ALA A 152 9.51 -14.56 3.79
N LYS A 153 10.48 -14.50 4.71
CA LYS A 153 10.21 -14.70 6.15
C LYS A 153 9.40 -13.54 6.75
N HIS A 154 9.62 -12.32 6.26
CA HIS A 154 8.89 -11.12 6.66
C HIS A 154 7.44 -11.12 6.14
N LYS A 155 7.22 -11.73 4.96
CA LYS A 155 5.89 -11.95 4.38
C LYS A 155 5.03 -12.88 5.22
N THR A 156 5.63 -13.89 5.85
CA THR A 156 4.92 -14.83 6.74
C THR A 156 4.39 -14.12 7.99
N ALA A 157 5.14 -13.16 8.55
CA ALA A 157 4.70 -12.37 9.70
C ALA A 157 3.63 -11.31 9.35
N MET A 158 3.65 -10.76 8.12
CA MET A 158 2.59 -9.84 7.65
C MET A 158 1.29 -10.54 7.24
N GLN A 159 1.34 -11.86 7.05
CA GLN A 159 0.20 -12.72 6.73
C GLN A 159 -0.39 -13.43 7.96
N LEU A 160 0.08 -13.11 9.18
CA LEU A 160 -0.60 -13.55 10.40
C LEU A 160 -1.95 -12.84 10.48
N ASP A 161 -2.99 -13.59 10.14
CA ASP A 161 -4.37 -13.32 10.47
C ASP A 161 -4.56 -13.39 12.01
N GLU A 162 -5.73 -12.96 12.48
CA GLU A 162 -6.04 -12.98 13.91
C GLU A 162 -5.88 -14.39 14.51
N SER A 163 -6.13 -15.44 13.73
CA SER A 163 -5.92 -16.85 14.12
C SER A 163 -4.44 -17.23 14.28
N GLY A 164 -3.55 -16.78 13.40
CA GLY A 164 -2.11 -16.97 13.53
C GLY A 164 -1.50 -16.15 14.66
N PHE A 165 -1.99 -14.93 14.87
CA PHE A 165 -1.55 -14.06 15.96
C PHE A 165 -1.96 -14.60 17.34
N SER A 166 -3.16 -15.19 17.43
CA SER A 166 -3.66 -15.92 18.60
C SER A 166 -2.72 -17.06 19.03
N THR A 167 -2.21 -17.79 18.05
CA THR A 167 -1.27 -18.90 18.26
C THR A 167 0.09 -18.40 18.73
N PHE A 168 0.49 -17.19 18.31
CA PHE A 168 1.77 -16.58 18.67
C PHE A 168 1.77 -15.95 20.06
N ILE A 169 0.69 -15.25 20.45
CA ILE A 169 0.54 -14.65 21.79
C ILE A 169 0.12 -15.70 22.82
N GLY A 170 -0.46 -16.83 22.37
CA GLY A 170 -1.01 -17.84 23.24
C GLY A 170 -2.32 -17.33 23.83
N ILE A 171 -3.42 -17.47 23.10
CA ILE A 171 -4.73 -17.50 23.75
C ILE A 171 -4.77 -18.80 24.55
N VAL A 172 -5.10 -18.74 25.84
CA VAL A 172 -5.52 -19.93 26.58
C VAL A 172 -7.00 -20.12 26.26
N PRO A 173 -7.38 -20.99 25.30
CA PRO A 173 -8.77 -21.14 24.96
C PRO A 173 -9.47 -21.89 26.09
N GLY A 174 -10.67 -21.45 26.47
CA GLY A 174 -11.55 -22.20 27.35
C GLY A 174 -11.39 -21.95 28.85
N ILE A 175 -10.92 -20.77 29.28
CA ILE A 175 -11.11 -20.33 30.67
C ILE A 175 -12.49 -19.70 30.79
N ASP A 176 -13.39 -20.37 31.50
CA ASP A 176 -14.64 -19.77 31.94
C ASP A 176 -14.38 -18.90 33.19
N PHE A 177 -14.57 -17.60 33.06
CA PHE A 177 -14.38 -16.64 34.16
C PHE A 177 -15.40 -16.80 35.30
N ASN A 178 -16.47 -17.58 35.07
CA ASN A 178 -17.42 -17.93 36.12
C ASN A 178 -16.98 -19.13 36.96
N ASP A 179 -15.97 -19.88 36.52
CA ASP A 179 -15.39 -21.00 37.27
C ASP A 179 -14.16 -20.55 38.07
N LYS A 180 -14.33 -20.45 39.40
CA LYS A 180 -13.27 -20.00 40.32
C LYS A 180 -12.02 -20.89 40.28
N GLU A 181 -12.15 -22.18 39.98
CA GLU A 181 -11.00 -23.09 39.92
C GLU A 181 -10.17 -22.90 38.66
N GLN A 182 -10.81 -22.54 37.54
CA GLN A 182 -10.12 -22.23 36.28
C GLN A 182 -9.39 -20.90 36.35
N VAL A 183 -10.00 -19.90 37.00
CA VAL A 183 -9.38 -18.59 37.22
C VAL A 183 -8.10 -18.71 38.06
N LEU A 184 -8.07 -19.60 39.07
CA LEU A 184 -6.87 -19.85 39.86
C LEU A 184 -5.73 -20.51 39.05
N LYS A 185 -6.08 -21.34 38.06
CA LYS A 185 -5.10 -21.98 37.16
C LYS A 185 -4.64 -21.05 36.04
N ALA A 186 -5.42 -20.02 35.72
CA ALA A 186 -5.11 -18.97 34.76
C ALA A 186 -4.07 -17.97 35.30
N SER A 187 -2.87 -18.47 35.62
CA SER A 187 -1.76 -17.65 36.12
C SER A 187 -0.65 -17.54 35.07
N TYR A 188 -0.09 -16.34 34.94
CA TYR A 188 1.06 -16.10 34.07
C TYR A 188 2.36 -16.49 34.78
N SER A 189 3.12 -17.42 34.21
CA SER A 189 4.46 -17.79 34.69
C SER A 189 5.51 -17.35 33.66
N PRO A 190 6.31 -16.30 33.92
CA PRO A 190 7.29 -15.77 32.98
C PRO A 190 8.31 -16.82 32.50
N LYS A 191 8.61 -17.83 33.32
CA LYS A 191 9.55 -18.92 33.00
C LYS A 191 9.07 -19.82 31.86
N ASN A 192 7.76 -19.83 31.59
CA ASN A 192 7.15 -20.64 30.55
C ASN A 192 7.04 -19.90 29.20
N TYR A 193 7.47 -18.64 29.14
CA TYR A 193 7.34 -17.80 27.94
C TYR A 193 8.66 -17.10 27.63
N PHE A 194 8.86 -16.77 26.35
CA PHE A 194 10.08 -16.12 25.87
C PHE A 194 10.39 -14.79 26.56
N GLN A 195 9.37 -14.08 27.03
CA GLN A 195 9.54 -12.82 27.78
C GLN A 195 10.42 -13.00 29.03
N GLY A 196 10.42 -14.18 29.67
CA GLY A 196 11.25 -14.47 30.84
C GLY A 196 12.72 -14.73 30.53
N TYR A 197 13.10 -14.90 29.25
CA TYR A 197 14.46 -15.18 28.81
C TYR A 197 15.15 -13.99 28.12
N VAL A 198 14.45 -12.86 27.99
CA VAL A 198 15.05 -11.63 27.49
C VAL A 198 15.86 -10.99 28.62
N LEU A 199 17.14 -11.31 28.68
CA LEU A 199 18.11 -10.56 29.48
C LEU A 199 18.37 -9.23 28.76
N SER A 200 18.21 -8.10 29.46
CA SER A 200 18.60 -6.80 28.88
C SER A 200 20.11 -6.79 28.69
N ALA A 201 20.56 -6.45 27.48
CA ALA A 201 21.96 -6.18 27.18
C ALA A 201 22.33 -4.76 27.61
#